data_AF-A0A945CRC7-F1
#
_entry.id   AF-A0A945CRC7-F1
#
_cell.length_a   1.000
_cell.length_b   1.000
_cell.length_c   1.000
_cell.angle_alpha   90.00
_cell.angle_beta   90.00
_cell.angle_gamma   90.00
#
_symmetry.space_group_name_H-M   'P 1'
#
loop_
_entity.id
_entity.type
_entity.pdbx_description
1 polymer ?
#
loop_
_entity_poly.entity_id
_entity_poly.type
_entity_poly.pdbx_seq_one_letter_code
_entity_poly.pdbx_strand_id
1 'polypeptide(L)'
;MAKTKKKVVSPAGNPAFDVGKMAGKKIDAPIGVGIVGLGRIGWSHHAQIAQQHGGFELVAVCDREDERIAEAVEASGCAGYKRLSGMLKNERVELAVVATPSKFHEKMVIQALEAGKHALVEKPAALSVAGIDRMIRAAKKAGKILTMHHNYRLNPEYLAVREIIDSGKIGEVFRIKRTVNGFSRRNDWQVLRKYGGGMTGNWGVHLVDQGLQLMGAPIKSVWGSVHHYFNPGDAEDDIKGIIEGKNGVVVDVDMTSVDGSRRPGWIVCGRWGTLWIQDGKIHLKYISPKRVKKLAP
;
A
#
# COMPACT_ATOMS: atom_id res chain seq x y z
N MET A 1 34.94 2.25 -22.06
CA MET A 1 33.66 1.99 -21.37
C MET A 1 33.93 1.15 -20.14
N ALA A 2 33.93 1.77 -18.95
CA ALA A 2 34.24 1.06 -17.70
C ALA A 2 33.04 0.22 -17.28
N LYS A 3 33.22 -1.11 -17.23
CA LYS A 3 32.26 -2.05 -16.62
C LYS A 3 32.23 -1.76 -15.11
N THR A 4 31.20 -1.07 -14.65
CA THR A 4 30.95 -0.88 -13.22
C THR A 4 30.72 -2.25 -12.59
N LYS A 5 31.69 -2.73 -11.79
CA LYS A 5 31.53 -3.96 -11.01
C LYS A 5 30.31 -3.80 -10.10
N LYS A 6 29.25 -4.59 -10.34
CA LYS A 6 28.07 -4.68 -9.45
C LYS A 6 28.56 -5.10 -8.07
N LYS A 7 28.50 -4.18 -7.11
CA LYS A 7 28.74 -4.47 -5.70
C LYS A 7 27.54 -5.29 -5.23
N VAL A 8 27.75 -6.60 -5.03
CA VAL A 8 26.79 -7.44 -4.30
C VAL A 8 26.66 -6.80 -2.91
N VAL A 9 25.48 -6.24 -2.61
CA VAL A 9 25.20 -5.69 -1.29
C VAL A 9 25.23 -6.87 -0.31
N SER A 10 26.06 -6.78 0.72
CA SER A 10 26.18 -7.84 1.72
C SER A 10 24.80 -8.19 2.32
N PRO A 11 24.57 -9.43 2.80
CA PRO A 11 23.35 -9.81 3.52
C PRO A 11 23.02 -8.90 4.71
N ALA A 12 24.00 -8.19 5.25
CA ALA A 12 23.83 -7.16 6.28
C ALA A 12 23.04 -5.91 5.81
N GLY A 13 22.83 -5.74 4.49
CA GLY A 13 22.02 -4.67 3.91
C GLY A 13 22.48 -3.25 4.29
N ASN A 14 21.70 -2.25 3.89
CA ASN A 14 21.74 -0.94 4.52
C ASN A 14 21.47 -1.12 6.03
N PRO A 15 22.28 -0.58 6.96
CA PRO A 15 22.11 -0.79 8.41
C PRO A 15 20.76 -0.30 8.96
N ALA A 16 20.02 0.55 8.22
CA ALA A 16 18.63 0.89 8.53
C ALA A 16 17.62 -0.26 8.30
N PHE A 17 18.02 -1.31 7.59
CA PHE A 17 17.23 -2.48 7.21
C PHE A 17 17.96 -3.78 7.57
N ASP A 18 18.68 -3.80 8.69
CA ASP A 18 19.21 -5.05 9.25
C ASP A 18 18.03 -5.95 9.64
N VAL A 19 17.67 -6.83 8.71
CA VAL A 19 16.57 -7.78 8.86
C VAL A 19 16.78 -8.75 10.00
N GLY A 20 18.03 -9.09 10.33
CA GLY A 20 18.33 -9.95 11.45
C GLY A 20 17.94 -9.29 12.77
N LYS A 21 18.28 -8.00 12.90
CA LYS A 21 17.87 -7.17 14.03
C LYS A 21 16.36 -6.95 14.08
N MET A 22 15.71 -6.67 12.94
CA MET A 22 14.26 -6.46 12.88
C MET A 22 13.46 -7.73 13.19
N ALA A 23 13.93 -8.89 12.73
CA ALA A 23 13.29 -10.17 12.97
C ALA A 23 13.64 -10.78 14.34
N GLY A 24 14.59 -10.19 15.08
CA GLY A 24 15.11 -10.75 16.33
C GLY A 24 15.76 -12.13 16.17
N LYS A 25 16.19 -12.48 14.95
CA LYS A 25 16.78 -13.78 14.62
C LYS A 25 17.75 -13.66 13.44
N LYS A 26 18.73 -14.55 13.38
CA LYS A 26 19.67 -14.63 12.27
C LYS A 26 18.93 -14.99 10.97
N ILE A 27 19.25 -14.30 9.88
CA ILE A 27 18.80 -14.65 8.53
C ILE A 27 19.96 -15.38 7.85
N ASP A 28 19.81 -16.68 7.61
CA ASP A 28 20.88 -17.52 7.08
C ASP A 28 21.03 -17.43 5.54
N ALA A 29 19.96 -17.07 4.83
CA ALA A 29 19.96 -16.85 3.39
C ALA A 29 18.86 -15.84 2.98
N PRO A 30 19.06 -15.05 1.91
CA PRO A 30 18.02 -14.17 1.37
C PRO A 30 16.87 -14.99 0.76
N ILE A 31 15.65 -14.48 0.87
CA ILE A 31 14.46 -15.10 0.26
C ILE A 31 14.47 -14.80 -1.24
N GLY A 32 14.37 -15.84 -2.07
CA GLY A 32 14.27 -15.67 -3.52
C GLY A 32 12.92 -15.09 -3.95
N VAL A 33 12.94 -13.93 -4.59
CA VAL A 33 11.78 -13.16 -5.02
C VAL A 33 11.56 -13.29 -6.54
N GLY A 34 10.34 -13.68 -6.91
CA GLY A 34 9.82 -13.62 -8.28
C GLY A 34 8.79 -12.51 -8.42
N ILE A 35 8.94 -11.61 -9.39
CA ILE A 35 8.02 -10.48 -9.58
C ILE A 35 7.22 -10.67 -10.87
N VAL A 36 5.88 -10.62 -10.78
CA VAL A 36 4.99 -10.62 -11.94
C VAL A 36 4.34 -9.24 -12.14
N GLY A 37 4.49 -8.70 -13.35
CA GLY A 37 4.11 -7.33 -13.71
C GLY A 37 5.26 -6.35 -13.49
N LEU A 38 5.93 -5.94 -14.56
CA LEU A 38 7.10 -5.06 -14.59
C LEU A 38 6.74 -3.63 -15.00
N GLY A 39 5.53 -3.20 -14.65
CA GLY A 39 5.17 -1.78 -14.68
C GLY A 39 5.88 -0.97 -13.60
N ARG A 40 5.50 0.29 -13.44
CA ARG A 40 6.10 1.24 -12.47
C ARG A 40 6.27 0.68 -11.06
N ILE A 41 5.31 -0.08 -10.55
CA ILE A 41 5.36 -0.61 -9.18
C ILE A 41 6.24 -1.87 -9.09
N GLY A 42 6.04 -2.84 -9.98
CA GLY A 42 6.85 -4.06 -9.94
C GLY A 42 8.32 -3.82 -10.26
N TRP A 43 8.62 -3.01 -11.27
CA TRP A 43 10.00 -2.73 -11.66
C TRP A 43 10.64 -1.65 -10.77
N SER A 44 10.11 -0.43 -10.79
CA SER A 44 10.76 0.71 -10.14
C SER A 44 10.67 0.70 -8.61
N HIS A 45 9.86 -0.16 -8.00
CA HIS A 45 9.77 -0.25 -6.53
C HIS A 45 10.18 -1.63 -6.04
N HIS A 46 9.42 -2.67 -6.36
CA HIS A 46 9.67 -4.01 -5.81
C HIS A 46 11.01 -4.60 -6.26
N ALA A 47 11.32 -4.56 -7.56
CA ALA A 47 12.58 -5.11 -8.07
C ALA A 47 13.81 -4.34 -7.56
N GLN A 48 13.70 -3.01 -7.43
CA GLN A 48 14.78 -2.19 -6.87
C GLN A 48 15.02 -2.49 -5.40
N ILE A 49 13.95 -2.54 -4.59
CA ILE A 49 14.05 -2.85 -3.16
C ILE A 49 14.62 -4.25 -2.94
N ALA A 50 14.14 -5.26 -3.69
CA ALA A 50 14.63 -6.63 -3.58
C ALA A 50 16.13 -6.75 -3.89
N GLN A 51 16.67 -5.92 -4.79
CA GLN A 51 18.11 -5.90 -5.11
C GLN A 51 18.96 -5.16 -4.07
N GLN A 52 18.36 -4.25 -3.29
CA GLN A 52 19.06 -3.42 -2.31
C GLN A 52 18.99 -3.97 -0.88
N HIS A 53 18.04 -4.87 -0.62
CA HIS A 53 17.71 -5.33 0.72
C HIS A 53 18.28 -6.72 0.98
N GLY A 54 19.20 -6.84 1.96
CA GLY A 54 19.96 -8.07 2.21
C GLY A 54 19.16 -9.31 2.59
N GLY A 55 17.87 -9.15 2.95
CA GLY A 55 16.94 -10.26 3.20
C GLY A 55 16.25 -10.83 1.95
N PHE A 56 16.44 -10.23 0.77
CA PHE A 56 15.80 -10.66 -0.48
C PHE A 56 16.80 -10.79 -1.61
N GLU A 57 16.51 -11.67 -2.57
CA GLU A 57 17.24 -11.79 -3.82
C GLU A 57 16.24 -11.79 -4.98
N LEU A 58 16.42 -10.91 -5.98
CA LEU A 58 15.59 -10.96 -7.19
C LEU A 58 16.05 -12.11 -8.09
N VAL A 59 15.32 -13.22 -8.10
CA VAL A 59 15.70 -14.44 -8.84
C VAL A 59 14.90 -14.65 -10.12
N ALA A 60 13.71 -14.04 -10.22
CA ALA A 60 12.88 -14.15 -11.42
C ALA A 60 11.98 -12.93 -11.66
N VAL A 61 11.68 -12.69 -12.93
CA VAL A 61 10.71 -11.68 -13.37
C VAL A 61 9.77 -12.25 -14.42
N CYS A 62 8.53 -11.77 -14.43
CA CYS A 62 7.51 -12.18 -15.39
C CYS A 62 6.71 -10.99 -15.90
N ASP A 63 6.61 -10.85 -17.22
CA ASP A 63 5.76 -9.86 -17.87
C ASP A 63 5.21 -10.39 -19.20
N ARG A 64 4.30 -9.64 -19.83
CA ARG A 64 3.82 -9.91 -21.19
C ARG A 64 4.68 -9.22 -22.24
N GLU A 65 5.36 -8.13 -21.90
CA GLU A 65 6.18 -7.36 -22.82
C GLU A 65 7.63 -7.85 -22.82
N ASP A 66 8.14 -8.28 -23.98
CA ASP A 66 9.49 -8.85 -24.09
C ASP A 66 10.57 -7.83 -23.72
N GLU A 67 10.37 -6.56 -24.10
CA GLU A 67 11.27 -5.46 -23.78
C GLU A 67 11.43 -5.26 -22.27
N ARG A 68 10.33 -5.37 -21.50
CA ARG A 68 10.36 -5.25 -20.04
C ARG A 68 11.11 -6.40 -19.38
N ILE A 69 10.95 -7.61 -19.91
CA ILE A 69 11.69 -8.78 -19.44
C ILE A 69 13.17 -8.61 -19.75
N ALA A 70 13.52 -8.22 -20.97
CA ALA A 70 14.90 -8.01 -21.38
C ALA A 70 15.60 -6.93 -20.52
N GLU A 71 14.96 -5.78 -20.32
CA GLU A 71 15.43 -4.70 -19.44
C GLU A 71 15.73 -5.24 -18.04
N ALA A 72 14.80 -6.01 -17.46
CA ALA A 72 14.94 -6.52 -16.12
C ALA A 72 16.03 -7.59 -15.98
N VAL A 73 16.12 -8.49 -16.95
CA VAL A 73 17.15 -9.54 -17.00
C VAL A 73 18.54 -8.93 -17.17
N GLU A 74 18.70 -7.95 -18.06
CA GLU A 74 19.98 -7.25 -18.24
C GLU A 74 20.40 -6.51 -16.96
N ALA A 75 19.46 -5.79 -16.35
CA ALA A 75 19.74 -4.98 -15.16
C ALA A 75 20.06 -5.83 -13.92
N SER A 76 19.43 -6.99 -13.75
CA SER A 76 19.54 -7.80 -12.51
C SER A 76 20.30 -9.12 -12.65
N GLY A 77 20.31 -9.73 -13.83
CA GLY A 77 20.83 -11.09 -14.06
C GLY A 77 19.86 -12.21 -13.63
N CYS A 78 18.60 -11.88 -13.28
CA CYS A 78 17.59 -12.85 -12.90
C CYS A 78 17.00 -13.61 -14.11
N ALA A 79 16.18 -14.63 -13.86
CA ALA A 79 15.49 -15.37 -14.93
C ALA A 79 14.23 -14.64 -15.43
N GLY A 80 14.07 -14.50 -16.74
CA GLY A 80 12.91 -13.87 -17.38
C GLY A 80 11.86 -14.87 -17.86
N TYR A 81 10.57 -14.56 -17.64
CA TYR A 81 9.45 -15.42 -18.03
C TYR A 81 8.32 -14.64 -18.70
N LYS A 82 7.71 -15.22 -19.74
CA LYS A 82 6.50 -14.69 -20.37
C LYS A 82 5.19 -15.14 -19.73
N ARG A 83 5.25 -16.18 -18.91
CA ARG A 83 4.07 -16.81 -18.28
C ARG A 83 4.37 -17.08 -16.81
N LEU A 84 3.43 -16.69 -15.96
CA LEU A 84 3.50 -16.90 -14.52
C LEU A 84 3.75 -18.38 -14.17
N SER A 85 3.10 -19.31 -14.85
CA SER A 85 3.29 -20.75 -14.64
C SER A 85 4.73 -21.23 -14.89
N GLY A 86 5.48 -20.57 -15.79
CA GLY A 86 6.90 -20.83 -16.00
C GLY A 86 7.74 -20.32 -14.83
N MET A 87 7.48 -19.08 -14.39
CA MET A 87 8.15 -18.48 -13.24
C MET A 87 7.94 -19.30 -11.95
N LEU A 88 6.72 -19.79 -11.72
CA LEU A 88 6.38 -20.54 -10.51
C LEU A 88 7.02 -21.93 -10.43
N LYS A 89 7.49 -22.49 -11.55
CA LYS A 89 8.29 -23.74 -11.57
C LYS A 89 9.74 -23.53 -11.16
N ASN A 90 10.21 -22.28 -11.10
CA ASN A 90 11.55 -21.98 -10.63
C ASN A 90 11.63 -22.26 -9.12
N GLU A 91 12.48 -23.21 -8.74
CA GLU A 91 12.67 -23.62 -7.34
C GLU A 91 13.28 -22.52 -6.48
N ARG A 92 14.05 -21.59 -7.08
CA ARG A 92 14.62 -20.44 -6.38
C ARG A 92 13.57 -19.40 -6.01
N VAL A 93 12.41 -19.38 -6.66
CA VAL A 93 11.32 -18.45 -6.28
C VAL A 93 10.65 -18.98 -5.03
N GLU A 94 10.77 -18.26 -3.93
CA GLU A 94 10.11 -18.55 -2.64
C GLU A 94 8.96 -17.59 -2.36
N LEU A 95 9.10 -16.32 -2.75
CA LEU A 95 8.10 -15.26 -2.66
C LEU A 95 7.71 -14.76 -4.05
N ALA A 96 6.43 -14.83 -4.39
CA ALA A 96 5.87 -14.21 -5.57
C ALA A 96 5.26 -12.84 -5.24
N VAL A 97 5.77 -11.78 -5.88
CA VAL A 97 5.22 -10.43 -5.82
C VAL A 97 4.31 -10.20 -7.03
N VAL A 98 3.03 -9.96 -6.78
CA VAL A 98 2.02 -9.72 -7.81
C VAL A 98 1.75 -8.22 -7.92
N ALA A 99 2.31 -7.58 -8.95
CA ALA A 99 2.22 -6.15 -9.23
C ALA A 99 1.60 -5.85 -10.61
N THR A 100 0.57 -6.61 -10.97
CA THR A 100 -0.17 -6.51 -12.24
C THR A 100 -1.38 -5.56 -12.13
N PRO A 101 -2.18 -5.35 -13.18
CA PRO A 101 -3.50 -4.73 -13.02
C PRO A 101 -4.39 -5.50 -12.02
N SER A 102 -5.17 -4.77 -11.22
CA SER A 102 -5.93 -5.30 -10.06
C SER A 102 -6.80 -6.51 -10.37
N LYS A 103 -7.42 -6.52 -11.56
CA LYS A 103 -8.26 -7.64 -12.03
C LYS A 103 -7.54 -9.00 -12.02
N PHE A 104 -6.21 -9.02 -12.15
CA PHE A 104 -5.45 -10.26 -12.23
C PHE A 104 -4.91 -10.74 -10.89
N HIS A 105 -4.96 -9.90 -9.85
CA HIS A 105 -4.36 -10.19 -8.55
C HIS A 105 -4.83 -11.51 -7.96
N GLU A 106 -6.16 -11.67 -7.82
CA GLU A 106 -6.74 -12.84 -7.18
C GLU A 106 -6.27 -14.15 -7.82
N LYS A 107 -6.39 -14.26 -9.15
CA LYS A 107 -6.00 -15.45 -9.91
C LYS A 107 -4.51 -15.74 -9.77
N MET A 108 -3.66 -14.72 -9.93
CA MET A 108 -2.21 -14.88 -9.91
C MET A 108 -1.68 -15.23 -8.51
N VAL A 109 -2.28 -14.65 -7.46
CA VAL A 109 -1.96 -14.97 -6.07
C VAL A 109 -2.34 -16.40 -5.75
N ILE A 110 -3.54 -16.85 -6.13
CA ILE A 110 -3.96 -18.25 -5.91
C ILE A 110 -2.99 -19.20 -6.62
N GLN A 111 -2.63 -18.92 -7.88
CA GLN A 111 -1.64 -19.73 -8.61
C GLN A 111 -0.28 -19.80 -7.91
N ALA A 112 0.22 -18.68 -7.37
CA ALA A 112 1.48 -18.66 -6.64
C ALA A 112 1.41 -19.49 -5.34
N LEU A 113 0.32 -19.35 -4.59
CA LEU A 113 0.09 -20.10 -3.34
C LEU A 113 -0.05 -21.61 -3.63
N GLU A 114 -0.81 -22.00 -4.65
CA GLU A 114 -0.96 -23.39 -5.09
C GLU A 114 0.35 -24.01 -5.59
N ALA A 115 1.26 -23.20 -6.15
CA ALA A 115 2.62 -23.61 -6.48
C ALA A 115 3.57 -23.67 -5.27
N GLY A 116 3.05 -23.53 -4.04
CA GLY A 116 3.82 -23.62 -2.81
C GLY A 116 4.67 -22.39 -2.50
N LYS A 117 4.39 -21.24 -3.13
CA LYS A 117 5.14 -19.99 -2.92
C LYS A 117 4.44 -19.11 -1.90
N HIS A 118 5.20 -18.30 -1.16
CA HIS A 118 4.63 -17.15 -0.45
C HIS A 118 4.13 -16.12 -1.47
N ALA A 119 3.14 -15.31 -1.10
CA ALA A 119 2.58 -14.30 -2.00
C ALA A 119 2.50 -12.93 -1.32
N LEU A 120 3.01 -11.91 -2.01
CA LEU A 120 2.76 -10.51 -1.74
C LEU A 120 1.96 -9.94 -2.91
N VAL A 121 0.83 -9.30 -2.62
CA VAL A 121 -0.04 -8.72 -3.63
C VAL A 121 -0.12 -7.20 -3.47
N GLU A 122 -0.06 -6.49 -4.59
CA GLU A 122 -0.32 -5.05 -4.61
C GLU A 122 -1.76 -4.72 -4.25
N LYS A 123 -1.96 -3.49 -3.76
CA LYS A 123 -3.29 -2.98 -3.46
C LYS A 123 -3.98 -2.46 -4.74
N PRO A 124 -5.31 -2.62 -4.86
CA PRO A 124 -6.20 -3.40 -4.00
C PRO A 124 -5.99 -4.90 -4.24
N ALA A 125 -6.00 -5.70 -3.19
CA ALA A 125 -5.63 -7.13 -3.29
C ALA A 125 -6.59 -7.96 -4.16
N ALA A 126 -7.86 -7.59 -4.20
CA ALA A 126 -8.86 -8.16 -5.11
C ALA A 126 -9.97 -7.13 -5.39
N LEU A 127 -10.86 -7.46 -6.32
CA LEU A 127 -12.00 -6.61 -6.68
C LEU A 127 -13.27 -6.91 -5.86
N SER A 128 -13.23 -7.90 -4.97
CA SER A 128 -14.36 -8.27 -4.12
C SER A 128 -13.88 -8.90 -2.81
N VAL A 129 -14.69 -8.78 -1.76
CA VAL A 129 -14.47 -9.46 -0.47
C VAL A 129 -14.38 -10.98 -0.67
N ALA A 130 -15.29 -11.56 -1.46
CA ALA A 130 -15.26 -12.99 -1.78
C ALA A 130 -13.96 -13.43 -2.49
N GLY A 131 -13.34 -12.54 -3.29
CA GLY A 131 -12.03 -12.78 -3.88
C GLY A 131 -10.92 -12.83 -2.84
N ILE A 132 -10.92 -11.89 -1.88
CA ILE A 132 -10.00 -11.90 -0.74
C ILE A 132 -10.17 -13.20 0.06
N ASP A 133 -11.41 -13.62 0.33
CA ASP A 133 -11.69 -14.86 1.06
C ASP A 133 -11.14 -16.10 0.33
N ARG A 134 -11.23 -16.13 -1.00
CA ARG A 134 -10.62 -17.21 -1.81
C ARG A 134 -9.10 -17.22 -1.69
N MET A 135 -8.46 -16.05 -1.74
CA MET A 135 -7.01 -15.93 -1.57
C MET A 135 -6.56 -16.37 -0.18
N ILE A 136 -7.29 -15.98 0.88
CA ILE A 136 -7.01 -16.41 2.26
C ILE A 136 -7.14 -17.93 2.39
N ARG A 137 -8.19 -18.54 1.80
CA ARG A 137 -8.36 -20.00 1.81
C ARG A 137 -7.20 -20.71 1.09
N ALA A 138 -6.78 -20.20 -0.07
CA ALA A 138 -5.63 -20.75 -0.80
C ALA A 138 -4.35 -20.68 0.03
N ALA A 139 -4.10 -19.56 0.71
CA ALA A 139 -2.92 -19.38 1.57
C ALA A 139 -2.91 -20.38 2.73
N LYS A 140 -4.06 -20.55 3.41
CA LYS A 140 -4.24 -21.53 4.48
C LYS A 140 -4.01 -22.96 3.98
N LYS A 141 -4.60 -23.33 2.83
CA LYS A 141 -4.45 -24.67 2.23
C LYS A 141 -3.00 -24.97 1.86
N ALA A 142 -2.27 -24.00 1.35
CA ALA A 142 -0.87 -24.16 0.97
C ALA A 142 0.11 -24.11 2.17
N GLY A 143 -0.35 -23.68 3.36
CA GLY A 143 0.53 -23.39 4.48
C GLY A 143 1.52 -22.24 4.18
N LYS A 144 1.11 -21.27 3.36
CA LYS A 144 1.95 -20.16 2.89
C LYS A 144 1.44 -18.82 3.39
N ILE A 145 2.35 -17.85 3.43
CA ILE A 145 2.03 -16.48 3.82
C ILE A 145 1.46 -15.74 2.61
N LEU A 146 0.31 -15.10 2.82
CA LEU A 146 -0.25 -14.09 1.93
C LEU A 146 -0.21 -12.75 2.66
N THR A 147 0.40 -11.74 2.04
CA THR A 147 0.38 -10.37 2.54
C THR A 147 -0.03 -9.39 1.45
N MET A 148 -0.64 -8.29 1.87
CA MET A 148 -1.05 -7.20 0.99
C MET A 148 -0.13 -6.01 1.23
N HIS A 149 0.34 -5.38 0.15
CA HIS A 149 1.28 -4.27 0.24
C HIS A 149 0.58 -2.93 0.55
N HIS A 150 0.07 -2.78 1.78
CA HIS A 150 -0.41 -1.50 2.32
C HIS A 150 0.74 -0.61 2.76
N ASN A 151 1.58 -0.19 1.81
CA ASN A 151 2.79 0.59 2.07
C ASN A 151 2.53 1.92 2.80
N TYR A 152 1.34 2.50 2.66
CA TYR A 152 0.95 3.74 3.34
C TYR A 152 0.74 3.59 4.86
N ARG A 153 0.71 2.37 5.40
CA ARG A 153 0.77 2.14 6.86
C ARG A 153 2.13 2.50 7.46
N LEU A 154 3.17 2.60 6.65
CA LEU A 154 4.52 3.00 7.04
C LEU A 154 4.88 4.41 6.56
N ASN A 155 3.92 5.15 6.01
CA ASN A 155 4.14 6.52 5.58
C ASN A 155 4.49 7.41 6.80
N PRO A 156 5.56 8.22 6.76
CA PRO A 156 5.98 9.02 7.91
C PRO A 156 4.90 9.97 8.45
N GLU A 157 4.08 10.59 7.58
CA GLU A 157 2.98 11.46 8.02
C GLU A 157 1.96 10.67 8.82
N TYR A 158 1.58 9.49 8.34
CA TYR A 158 0.63 8.61 9.04
C TYR A 158 1.18 8.15 10.40
N LEU A 159 2.46 7.77 10.45
CA LEU A 159 3.10 7.36 11.69
C LEU A 159 3.13 8.50 12.72
N ALA A 160 3.40 9.73 12.29
CA ALA A 160 3.38 10.91 13.16
C ALA A 160 1.97 11.26 13.66
N VAL A 161 0.95 11.14 12.80
CA VAL A 161 -0.46 11.29 13.22
C VAL A 161 -0.80 10.27 14.31
N ARG A 162 -0.44 9.00 14.10
CA ARG A 162 -0.67 7.93 15.07
C ARG A 162 0.05 8.22 16.39
N GLU A 163 1.32 8.61 16.36
CA GLU A 163 2.08 8.95 17.56
C GLU A 163 1.44 10.09 18.37
N ILE A 164 0.92 11.14 17.71
CA ILE A 164 0.24 12.25 18.39
C ILE A 164 -1.07 11.78 19.02
N ILE A 165 -1.84 10.93 18.34
CA ILE A 165 -3.06 10.33 18.89
C ILE A 165 -2.72 9.49 20.13
N ASP A 166 -1.75 8.58 20.00
CA ASP A 166 -1.32 7.65 21.05
C ASP A 166 -0.75 8.40 22.28
N SER A 167 -0.15 9.58 22.07
CA SER A 167 0.33 10.43 23.16
C SER A 167 -0.78 11.01 24.06
N GLY A 168 -2.05 10.93 23.62
CA GLY A 168 -3.20 11.46 24.35
C GLY A 168 -3.30 12.99 24.38
N LYS A 169 -2.39 13.72 23.71
CA LYS A 169 -2.34 15.20 23.72
C LYS A 169 -3.62 15.87 23.25
N ILE A 170 -4.32 15.27 22.29
CA ILE A 170 -5.60 15.77 21.77
C ILE A 170 -6.82 15.12 22.43
N GLY A 171 -6.62 14.26 23.43
CA GLY A 171 -7.68 13.51 24.10
C GLY A 171 -8.37 12.47 23.19
N GLU A 172 -9.61 12.14 23.55
CA GLU A 172 -10.42 11.20 22.77
C GLU A 172 -10.72 11.77 21.38
N VAL A 173 -10.27 11.06 20.35
CA VAL A 173 -10.51 11.42 18.94
C VAL A 173 -11.98 11.17 18.61
N PHE A 174 -12.60 12.10 17.89
CA PHE A 174 -13.98 11.94 17.40
C PHE A 174 -14.13 12.20 15.89
N ARG A 175 -13.12 12.82 15.24
CA ARG A 175 -13.13 13.05 13.80
C ARG A 175 -11.73 12.91 13.21
N ILE A 176 -11.65 12.17 12.11
CA ILE A 176 -10.44 12.00 11.30
C ILE A 176 -10.81 12.38 9.87
N LYS A 177 -10.18 13.39 9.30
CA LYS A 177 -10.28 13.73 7.89
C LYS A 177 -8.96 13.44 7.20
N ARG A 178 -9.03 12.66 6.12
CA ARG A 178 -7.92 12.38 5.23
C ARG A 178 -8.25 12.91 3.84
N THR A 179 -7.42 13.82 3.37
CA THR A 179 -7.53 14.42 2.03
C THR A 179 -6.33 14.02 1.18
N VAL A 180 -6.58 13.61 -0.05
CA VAL A 180 -5.57 13.54 -1.11
C VAL A 180 -6.18 14.19 -2.34
N ASN A 181 -5.70 15.38 -2.69
CA ASN A 181 -6.22 16.13 -3.82
C ASN A 181 -5.11 16.61 -4.74
N GLY A 182 -5.47 16.87 -5.99
CA GLY A 182 -4.62 17.48 -6.99
C GLY A 182 -5.41 17.72 -8.27
N PHE A 183 -4.76 18.35 -9.26
CA PHE A 183 -5.32 18.54 -10.59
C PHE A 183 -4.43 17.85 -11.62
N SER A 184 -4.69 16.58 -11.88
CA SER A 184 -3.83 15.79 -12.78
C SER A 184 -4.59 14.63 -13.43
N ARG A 185 -4.32 14.40 -14.72
CA ARG A 185 -4.86 13.25 -15.45
C ARG A 185 -3.98 12.02 -15.31
N ARG A 186 -4.61 10.86 -15.46
CA ARG A 186 -3.94 9.58 -15.73
C ARG A 186 -4.23 9.15 -17.16
N ASN A 187 -3.31 8.38 -17.72
CA ASN A 187 -3.45 7.78 -19.04
C ASN A 187 -2.93 6.34 -19.05
N ASP A 188 -3.41 5.52 -18.12
CA ASP A 188 -3.04 4.12 -17.98
C ASP A 188 -4.25 3.25 -17.65
N TRP A 189 -4.05 1.95 -17.49
CA TRP A 189 -5.13 0.99 -17.22
C TRP A 189 -6.00 1.36 -16.00
N GLN A 190 -5.50 2.19 -15.07
CA GLN A 190 -6.25 2.58 -13.88
C GLN A 190 -7.38 3.56 -14.19
N VAL A 191 -7.49 4.10 -15.40
CA VAL A 191 -8.71 4.84 -15.81
C VAL A 191 -9.82 3.91 -16.30
N LEU A 192 -9.57 2.59 -16.38
CA LEU A 192 -10.50 1.63 -16.97
C LEU A 192 -11.07 0.66 -15.91
N ARG A 193 -12.39 0.67 -15.72
CA ARG A 193 -13.11 -0.22 -14.78
C ARG A 193 -12.89 -1.69 -15.09
N LYS A 194 -12.75 -2.05 -16.36
CA LYS A 194 -12.49 -3.44 -16.80
C LYS A 194 -11.22 -4.06 -16.22
N TYR A 195 -10.29 -3.25 -15.69
CA TYR A 195 -9.07 -3.70 -15.01
C TYR A 195 -9.10 -3.50 -13.49
N GLY A 196 -10.24 -3.06 -12.93
CA GLY A 196 -10.33 -2.62 -11.54
C GLY A 196 -9.65 -1.27 -11.31
N GLY A 197 -9.70 -0.40 -12.32
CA GLY A 197 -9.28 0.99 -12.22
C GLY A 197 -10.24 1.83 -11.36
N GLY A 198 -9.97 3.12 -11.29
CA GLY A 198 -10.68 4.09 -10.46
C GLY A 198 -9.81 4.54 -9.30
N MET A 199 -10.03 5.77 -8.86
CA MET A 199 -9.29 6.31 -7.73
C MET A 199 -9.61 5.59 -6.42
N THR A 200 -10.73 4.86 -6.32
CA THR A 200 -11.13 4.17 -5.10
C THR A 200 -10.17 3.05 -4.80
N GLY A 201 -9.90 2.20 -5.79
CA GLY A 201 -8.92 1.12 -5.68
C GLY A 201 -7.48 1.64 -5.69
N ASN A 202 -7.20 2.77 -6.35
CA ASN A 202 -5.84 3.29 -6.46
C ASN A 202 -5.37 4.04 -5.21
N TRP A 203 -6.05 5.13 -4.85
CA TRP A 203 -5.68 5.99 -3.72
C TRP A 203 -6.64 5.82 -2.55
N GLY A 204 -7.95 5.74 -2.81
CA GLY A 204 -8.98 5.63 -1.77
C GLY A 204 -8.72 4.50 -0.78
N VAL A 205 -8.21 3.36 -1.24
CA VAL A 205 -7.84 2.22 -0.38
C VAL A 205 -6.84 2.60 0.72
N HIS A 206 -5.90 3.51 0.45
CA HIS A 206 -4.94 3.98 1.47
C HIS A 206 -5.62 4.85 2.52
N LEU A 207 -6.49 5.77 2.08
CA LEU A 207 -7.19 6.69 2.97
C LEU A 207 -8.18 5.95 3.86
N VAL A 208 -8.93 5.02 3.28
CA VAL A 208 -9.88 4.16 4.02
C VAL A 208 -9.11 3.27 5.01
N ASP A 209 -8.05 2.60 4.57
CA ASP A 209 -7.23 1.75 5.45
C ASP A 209 -6.69 2.53 6.65
N GLN A 210 -6.00 3.64 6.40
CA GLN A 210 -5.45 4.48 7.48
C GLN A 210 -6.55 5.02 8.41
N GLY A 211 -7.68 5.47 7.86
CA GLY A 211 -8.80 5.97 8.63
C GLY A 211 -9.41 4.90 9.55
N LEU A 212 -9.60 3.68 9.04
CA LEU A 212 -10.11 2.54 9.83
C LEU A 212 -9.12 2.10 10.91
N GLN A 213 -7.82 2.09 10.61
CA GLN A 213 -6.78 1.78 11.60
C GLN A 213 -6.81 2.77 12.77
N LEU A 214 -6.96 4.07 12.50
CA LEU A 214 -7.05 5.11 13.54
C LEU A 214 -8.41 5.14 14.25
N MET A 215 -9.50 4.78 13.56
CA MET A 215 -10.83 4.68 14.16
C MET A 215 -10.88 3.60 15.25
N GLY A 216 -10.21 2.47 15.03
CA GLY A 216 -10.03 1.41 16.04
C GLY A 216 -11.33 0.73 16.49
N ALA A 217 -12.41 0.80 15.70
CA ALA A 217 -13.71 0.24 16.06
C ALA A 217 -14.45 -0.35 14.85
N PRO A 218 -15.43 -1.26 15.08
CA PRO A 218 -16.31 -1.73 14.01
C PRO A 218 -17.08 -0.58 13.36
N ILE A 219 -17.29 -0.69 12.05
CA ILE A 219 -18.07 0.28 11.28
C ILE A 219 -19.55 0.17 11.67
N LYS A 220 -20.19 1.32 11.85
CA LYS A 220 -21.63 1.49 12.08
C LYS A 220 -22.36 1.82 10.77
N SER A 221 -21.86 2.78 10.00
CA SER A 221 -22.47 3.22 8.74
C SER A 221 -21.42 3.77 7.78
N VAL A 222 -21.78 3.78 6.49
CA VAL A 222 -20.97 4.35 5.41
C VAL A 222 -21.89 5.14 4.50
N TRP A 223 -21.50 6.36 4.17
CA TRP A 223 -22.02 7.13 3.04
C TRP A 223 -20.89 7.44 2.07
N GLY A 224 -21.17 7.47 0.77
CA GLY A 224 -20.17 7.85 -0.21
C GLY A 224 -20.74 8.35 -1.52
N SER A 225 -19.93 9.13 -2.24
CA SER A 225 -20.19 9.60 -3.58
C SER A 225 -18.93 9.44 -4.42
N VAL A 226 -19.10 8.98 -5.66
CA VAL A 226 -18.00 8.83 -6.62
C VAL A 226 -18.41 9.40 -7.97
N HIS A 227 -17.50 10.13 -8.59
CA HIS A 227 -17.75 10.77 -9.88
C HIS A 227 -16.55 10.60 -10.81
N HIS A 228 -16.85 10.69 -12.10
CA HIS A 228 -15.86 10.71 -13.16
C HIS A 228 -16.04 12.02 -13.94
N TYR A 229 -14.96 12.78 -14.09
CA TYR A 229 -15.01 14.11 -14.68
C TYR A 229 -14.16 14.26 -15.94
N PHE A 230 -12.89 13.84 -15.93
CA PHE A 230 -11.95 14.28 -16.97
C PHE A 230 -10.85 13.30 -17.35
N ASN A 231 -10.65 12.20 -16.61
CA ASN A 231 -9.77 11.13 -17.08
C ASN A 231 -10.34 10.46 -18.35
N PRO A 232 -9.50 10.00 -19.30
CA PRO A 232 -9.96 9.50 -20.61
C PRO A 232 -10.60 8.11 -20.58
N GLY A 233 -10.88 7.55 -19.39
CA GLY A 233 -11.50 6.22 -19.23
C GLY A 233 -12.91 6.28 -18.65
N ASP A 234 -13.39 5.16 -18.10
CA ASP A 234 -14.75 5.02 -17.54
C ASP A 234 -14.76 4.93 -15.99
N ALA A 235 -13.59 4.97 -15.35
CA ALA A 235 -13.46 4.87 -13.90
C ALA A 235 -13.49 6.22 -13.19
N GLU A 236 -13.93 6.22 -11.92
CA GLU A 236 -14.06 7.42 -11.11
C GLU A 236 -12.71 8.10 -10.80
N ASP A 237 -12.72 9.42 -10.75
CA ASP A 237 -11.56 10.28 -10.45
C ASP A 237 -11.78 11.29 -9.31
N ASP A 238 -12.95 11.21 -8.68
CA ASP A 238 -13.38 11.96 -7.51
C ASP A 238 -14.18 11.07 -6.55
N ILE A 239 -13.82 11.12 -5.25
CA ILE A 239 -14.33 10.25 -4.20
C ILE A 239 -14.54 11.04 -2.92
N LYS A 240 -15.74 10.91 -2.37
CA LYS A 240 -16.09 11.32 -1.02
C LYS A 240 -16.62 10.13 -0.25
N GLY A 241 -16.15 9.94 0.98
CA GLY A 241 -16.64 8.91 1.89
C GLY A 241 -16.74 9.41 3.32
N ILE A 242 -17.84 9.08 4.00
CA ILE A 242 -18.03 9.32 5.43
C ILE A 242 -18.31 7.97 6.08
N ILE A 243 -17.45 7.58 7.03
CA ILE A 243 -17.52 6.29 7.73
C ILE A 243 -17.70 6.57 9.22
N GLU A 244 -18.77 6.08 9.83
CA GLU A 244 -18.98 6.18 11.27
C GLU A 244 -18.61 4.86 11.95
N GLY A 245 -17.82 4.94 13.03
CA GLY A 245 -17.52 3.82 13.91
C GLY A 245 -18.59 3.64 15.00
N LYS A 246 -18.71 2.43 15.55
CA LYS A 246 -19.57 2.16 16.71
C LYS A 246 -19.15 2.92 17.98
N ASN A 247 -17.90 3.39 18.04
CA ASN A 247 -17.39 4.27 19.09
C ASN A 247 -17.70 5.76 18.85
N GLY A 248 -18.44 6.11 17.80
CA GLY A 248 -18.80 7.49 17.48
C GLY A 248 -17.74 8.28 16.71
N VAL A 249 -16.57 7.69 16.41
CA VAL A 249 -15.54 8.31 15.58
C VAL A 249 -16.02 8.37 14.13
N VAL A 250 -15.86 9.54 13.50
CA VAL A 250 -16.17 9.74 12.07
C VAL A 250 -14.89 9.88 11.27
N VAL A 251 -14.75 9.06 10.22
CA VAL A 251 -13.69 9.17 9.22
C VAL A 251 -14.25 9.80 7.95
N ASP A 252 -13.71 10.97 7.58
CA ASP A 252 -13.97 11.69 6.33
C ASP A 252 -12.82 11.42 5.35
N VAL A 253 -13.13 10.69 4.27
CA VAL A 253 -12.23 10.41 3.15
C VAL A 253 -12.59 11.33 1.98
N ASP A 254 -11.60 12.06 1.49
CA ASP A 254 -11.74 13.02 0.40
C ASP A 254 -10.57 12.83 -0.57
N MET A 255 -10.82 12.13 -1.68
CA MET A 255 -9.80 11.89 -2.70
C MET A 255 -10.29 12.40 -4.04
N THR A 256 -9.52 13.30 -4.66
CA THR A 256 -9.92 13.87 -5.94
C THR A 256 -8.73 14.20 -6.83
N SER A 257 -8.91 14.02 -8.14
CA SER A 257 -7.94 14.43 -9.15
C SER A 257 -8.33 15.71 -9.90
N VAL A 258 -9.43 16.36 -9.50
CA VAL A 258 -10.01 17.55 -10.16
C VAL A 258 -9.93 18.82 -9.33
N ASP A 259 -9.13 18.84 -8.27
CA ASP A 259 -9.02 19.97 -7.35
C ASP A 259 -7.56 20.37 -7.15
N GLY A 260 -7.17 21.49 -7.76
CA GLY A 260 -5.83 22.07 -7.68
C GLY A 260 -5.56 22.91 -6.42
N SER A 261 -6.52 23.01 -5.49
CA SER A 261 -6.32 23.77 -4.25
C SER A 261 -5.33 23.08 -3.31
N ARG A 262 -4.75 23.82 -2.36
CA ARG A 262 -3.90 23.25 -1.31
C ARG A 262 -4.72 23.02 -0.05
N ARG A 263 -5.14 21.78 0.19
CA ARG A 263 -5.90 21.39 1.39
C ARG A 263 -5.00 20.66 2.39
N PRO A 264 -5.29 20.73 3.70
CA PRO A 264 -4.64 19.86 4.66
C PRO A 264 -4.86 18.39 4.30
N GLY A 265 -3.77 17.64 4.21
CA GLY A 265 -3.80 16.21 3.94
C GLY A 265 -4.41 15.44 5.12
N TRP A 266 -4.21 15.92 6.34
CA TRP A 266 -4.77 15.36 7.56
C TRP A 266 -5.43 16.45 8.39
N ILE A 267 -6.57 16.14 9.00
CA ILE A 267 -7.13 16.89 10.12
C ILE A 267 -7.69 15.86 11.12
N VAL A 268 -7.19 15.83 12.35
CA VAL A 268 -7.72 14.96 13.40
C VAL A 268 -8.15 15.81 14.58
N CYS A 269 -9.42 15.69 14.95
CA CYS A 269 -10.00 16.40 16.08
C CYS A 269 -10.22 15.42 17.23
N GLY A 270 -9.69 15.79 18.38
CA GLY A 270 -10.01 15.15 19.66
C GLY A 270 -10.51 16.16 20.68
N ARG A 271 -10.98 15.64 21.82
CA ARG A 271 -11.61 16.43 22.90
C ARG A 271 -10.80 17.66 23.32
N TRP A 272 -9.46 17.56 23.32
CA TRP A 272 -8.57 18.59 23.85
C TRP A 272 -7.75 19.30 22.80
N GLY A 273 -7.87 18.94 21.52
CA GLY A 273 -7.11 19.61 20.48
C GLY A 273 -7.34 19.07 19.08
N THR A 274 -6.67 19.72 18.15
CA THR A 274 -6.67 19.37 16.74
C THR A 274 -5.24 19.32 16.23
N LEU A 275 -4.93 18.25 15.52
CA LEU A 275 -3.72 18.17 14.69
C LEU A 275 -4.12 18.25 13.22
N TRP A 276 -3.29 18.88 12.40
CA TRP A 276 -3.44 18.84 10.95
C TRP A 276 -2.07 18.86 10.27
N ILE A 277 -2.01 18.31 9.07
CA ILE A 277 -0.80 18.31 8.25
C ILE A 277 -1.08 19.06 6.96
N GLN A 278 -0.30 20.10 6.70
CA GLN A 278 -0.40 20.93 5.51
C GLN A 278 0.99 21.40 5.09
N ASP A 279 1.27 21.40 3.78
CA ASP A 279 2.54 21.84 3.21
C ASP A 279 3.78 21.18 3.88
N GLY A 280 3.66 19.88 4.18
CA GLY A 280 4.72 19.08 4.82
C GLY A 280 4.98 19.41 6.30
N LYS A 281 4.14 20.24 6.92
CA LYS A 281 4.26 20.64 8.32
C LYS A 281 3.15 20.04 9.16
N ILE A 282 3.52 19.56 10.35
CA ILE A 282 2.58 19.12 11.37
C ILE A 282 2.24 20.32 12.23
N HIS A 283 0.95 20.58 12.39
CA HIS A 283 0.42 21.60 13.27
C HIS A 283 -0.40 20.93 14.37
N LEU A 284 -0.27 21.45 15.59
CA LEU A 284 -0.99 20.95 16.75
C LEU A 284 -1.46 22.13 17.59
N LYS A 285 -2.78 22.24 17.78
CA LYS A 285 -3.38 23.22 18.69
C LYS A 285 -4.19 22.46 19.73
N TYR A 286 -3.86 22.66 21.00
CA TYR A 286 -4.49 21.92 22.10
C TYR A 286 -4.61 22.78 23.36
N ILE A 287 -5.56 22.41 24.21
CA ILE A 287 -5.78 23.00 25.52
C ILE A 287 -5.36 21.95 26.55
N SER A 288 -4.53 22.35 27.53
CA SER A 288 -4.23 21.47 28.65
C SER A 288 -5.52 21.19 29.44
N PRO A 289 -5.90 19.92 29.69
CA PRO A 289 -7.11 19.60 30.45
C PRO A 289 -7.14 20.26 31.83
N LYS A 290 -5.97 20.50 32.43
CA LYS A 290 -5.79 21.18 33.72
C LYS A 290 -6.18 22.66 33.69
N ARG A 291 -6.30 23.28 32.52
CA ARG A 291 -6.62 24.71 32.33
C ARG A 291 -8.10 24.97 32.03
N VAL A 292 -8.91 23.93 31.89
CA VAL A 292 -10.35 24.07 31.61
C VAL A 292 -11.09 24.25 32.93
N LYS A 293 -11.53 25.48 33.23
CA LYS A 293 -12.44 25.73 34.35
C LYS A 293 -13.79 25.09 34.03
N LYS A 294 -14.30 24.23 34.93
CA LYS A 294 -15.69 23.79 34.85
C LYS A 294 -16.57 25.00 35.10
N LEU A 295 -17.40 25.36 34.12
CA LEU A 295 -18.50 26.28 34.37
C LEU A 295 -19.55 25.50 35.19
N ALA A 296 -19.99 26.08 36.30
CA ALA A 296 -21.12 25.53 37.04
C ALA A 296 -22.37 25.58 36.14
N PRO A 297 -23.27 24.59 36.24
CA PRO A 297 -24.48 24.51 35.42
C PRO A 297 -25.37 25.75 35.56
#